data_AF-A0A0S4TGD1-F1
#
_entry.id   AF-A0A0S4TGD1-F1
#
_cell.length_a   1.000
_cell.length_b   1.000
_cell.length_c   1.000
_cell.angle_alpha   90.00
_cell.angle_beta   90.00
_cell.angle_gamma   90.00
#
_symmetry.space_group_name_H-M   'P 1'
#
loop_
_entity.id
_entity.type
_entity.pdbx_description
1 polymer ?
#
loop_
_entity_poly.entity_id
_entity_poly.type
_entity_poly.pdbx_seq_one_letter_code
_entity_poly.pdbx_strand_id
1 'polypeptide(L)' 'MVDKLKINIYSANKQNIKEVSTKCVEFLKSGENRTVVLIAKSSAIPKAISISEIIKMEVPNVSQLNSLVNLEVSLIFSK' A
#
# COMPACT_ATOMS: atom_id res chain seq x y z
N MET A 1 -9.35 -12.39 -12.52
CA MET A 1 -7.95 -12.48 -12.05
C MET A 1 -7.73 -11.29 -11.13
N VAL A 2 -7.30 -11.50 -9.88
CA VAL A 2 -7.08 -10.40 -8.92
C VAL A 2 -5.74 -9.76 -9.24
N ASP A 3 -5.75 -8.53 -9.74
CA ASP A 3 -4.52 -7.83 -10.11
C ASP A 3 -3.86 -7.22 -8.87
N LYS A 4 -2.58 -7.57 -8.66
CA LYS A 4 -1.80 -7.18 -7.48
C LYS A 4 -0.62 -6.28 -7.84
N LEU A 5 -0.52 -5.12 -7.21
CA LEU A 5 0.66 -4.24 -7.23
C LEU A 5 1.48 -4.45 -5.95
N LYS A 6 2.67 -5.06 -6.07
CA LYS A 6 3.59 -5.26 -4.94
C LYS A 6 4.63 -4.14 -4.90
N ILE A 7 4.82 -3.53 -3.73
CA ILE A 7 5.79 -2.44 -3.51
C ILE A 7 6.64 -2.75 -2.28
N ASN A 8 7.95 -2.84 -2.48
CA ASN A 8 8.91 -2.89 -1.38
C ASN A 8 9.19 -1.46 -0.90
N ILE A 9 9.00 -1.21 0.39
CA ILE A 9 9.23 0.06 1.06
C ILE A 9 10.61 0.03 1.72
N TYR A 10 11.47 0.96 1.31
CA TYR A 10 12.81 1.12 1.82
C TYR A 10 12.91 2.32 2.78
N SER A 11 13.92 2.29 3.66
CA SER A 11 14.18 3.33 4.66
C SER A 11 14.59 4.67 4.02
N ALA A 12 14.75 5.71 4.84
CA ALA A 12 14.83 7.11 4.45
C ALA A 12 15.86 7.40 3.32
N ASN A 13 15.44 8.22 2.35
CA ASN A 13 16.13 8.73 1.15
C ASN A 13 15.95 8.00 -0.19
N LYS A 14 15.33 6.81 -0.26
CA LYS A 14 15.14 6.12 -1.55
C LYS A 14 13.74 6.17 -2.14
N GLN A 15 12.72 6.56 -1.36
CA GLN A 15 11.32 6.57 -1.81
C GLN A 15 10.54 7.69 -1.11
N ASN A 16 9.91 8.56 -1.91
CA ASN A 16 9.02 9.62 -1.49
C ASN A 16 7.62 9.05 -1.16
N ILE A 17 7.08 9.41 0.01
CA ILE A 17 5.76 8.92 0.46
C ILE A 17 4.67 9.32 -0.53
N LYS A 18 4.67 10.58 -0.99
CA LYS A 18 3.63 11.13 -1.87
C LYS A 18 3.58 10.39 -3.20
N GLU A 19 4.73 10.15 -3.82
CA GLU A 19 4.81 9.44 -5.10
C GLU A 19 4.29 8.00 -4.98
N VAL A 20 4.69 7.29 -3.92
CA VAL A 20 4.27 5.90 -3.70
C VAL A 20 2.78 5.82 -3.40
N SER A 21 2.25 6.70 -2.54
CA SER A 21 0.82 6.72 -2.23
C SER A 21 -0.03 7.06 -3.45
N THR A 22 0.34 8.07 -4.24
CA THR A 22 -0.39 8.45 -5.47
C THR A 22 -0.44 7.28 -6.44
N LYS A 23 0.69 6.60 -6.69
CA LYS A 23 0.74 5.41 -7.56
C LYS A 23 -0.19 4.29 -7.07
N CYS A 24 -0.25 4.07 -5.76
CA CYS A 24 -1.13 3.04 -5.17
C CYS A 24 -2.61 3.40 -5.35
N VAL A 25 -2.96 4.67 -5.09
CA VAL A 25 -4.33 5.18 -5.24
C VAL A 25 -4.79 5.06 -6.69
N GLU A 26 -3.96 5.49 -7.65
CA GLU A 26 -4.25 5.38 -9.09
C GLU A 26 -4.46 3.92 -9.50
N PHE A 27 -3.58 3.01 -9.06
CA PHE A 27 -3.73 1.59 -9.35
C PHE A 27 -5.03 1.01 -8.79
N LEU A 28 -5.38 1.32 -7.54
CA LEU A 28 -6.62 0.84 -6.93
C LEU A 28 -7.86 1.40 -7.62
N LYS A 29 -7.84 2.67 -8.02
CA LYS A 29 -8.94 3.32 -8.75
C LYS A 29 -9.07 2.87 -10.21
N SER A 30 -8.03 2.25 -10.78
CA SER A 30 -8.01 1.82 -12.18
C SER A 30 -8.89 0.60 -12.50
N GLY A 31 -9.41 -0.10 -11.49
CA GLY A 31 -10.33 -1.21 -11.70
C GLY A 31 -10.83 -1.87 -10.42
N GLU A 32 -11.77 -2.79 -10.57
CA GLU A 32 -12.32 -3.55 -9.45
C GLU A 32 -11.39 -4.70 -9.04
N ASN A 33 -11.49 -5.15 -7.77
CA ASN A 33 -10.72 -6.28 -7.24
C ASN A 33 -9.20 -6.10 -7.37
N ARG A 34 -8.73 -4.85 -7.27
CA ARG A 34 -7.30 -4.49 -7.26
C ARG A 34 -6.75 -4.64 -5.85
N THR A 35 -5.51 -5.11 -5.74
CA THR A 35 -4.82 -5.21 -4.45
C THR A 35 -3.45 -4.53 -4.50
N VAL A 36 -3.15 -3.69 -3.52
CA VAL A 36 -1.80 -3.17 -3.28
C VAL A 36 -1.18 -3.93 -2.12
N VAL A 37 0.06 -4.36 -2.25
CA VAL A 37 0.83 -5.03 -1.19
C VAL A 37 2.08 -4.22 -0.89
N LEU A 38 2.13 -3.59 0.29
CA LEU A 38 3.29 -2.87 0.79
C LEU A 38 4.12 -3.81 1.67
N ILE A 39 5.39 -4.01 1.34
CA ILE A 39 6.31 -4.88 2.09
C ILE A 39 7.40 -4.01 2.71
N ALA A 40 7.56 -4.07 4.02
CA ALA A 40 8.51 -3.23 4.75
C ALA A 40 9.23 -4.01 5.86
N LYS A 41 10.46 -3.59 6.16
CA LYS A 41 11.28 -4.17 7.23
C LYS A 41 11.87 -3.07 8.10
N SER A 42 12.05 -3.37 9.38
CA SER A 42 12.82 -2.54 10.33
C SER A 42 12.40 -1.05 10.26
N SER A 43 13.32 -0.13 9.95
CA SER A 43 13.07 1.31 9.93
C SER A 43 12.17 1.80 8.78
N ALA A 44 11.82 0.94 7.82
CA ALA A 44 10.88 1.27 6.75
C ALA A 44 9.41 1.03 7.14
N ILE A 45 9.16 0.32 8.25
CA ILE A 45 7.80 -0.02 8.73
C ILE A 45 6.94 1.22 8.95
N PRO A 46 7.38 2.26 9.70
CA PRO A 46 6.56 3.45 9.91
C PRO A 46 6.14 4.11 8.60
N LYS A 47 7.02 4.13 7.60
CA LYS A 47 6.73 4.70 6.28
C LYS A 47 5.63 3.92 5.54
N ALA A 48 5.67 2.59 5.59
CA ALA A 48 4.65 1.75 4.97
C ALA A 48 3.27 1.97 5.62
N ILE A 49 3.23 2.14 6.93
CA ILE A 49 2.00 2.50 7.66
C ILE A 49 1.50 3.88 7.25
N SER A 50 2.37 4.90 7.16
CA SER A 50 1.96 6.22 6.69
C SER A 50 1.36 6.17 5.27
N ILE A 51 1.96 5.41 4.36
CA ILE A 51 1.44 5.22 3.00
C ILE A 51 0.07 4.51 3.04
N SER A 52 -0.11 3.48 3.87
CA SER A 52 -1.41 2.78 3.95
C SER A 52 -2.52 3.67 4.48
N GLU A 53 -2.24 4.54 5.47
CA GLU A 53 -3.24 5.48 5.99
C GLU A 53 -3.65 6.51 4.92
N ILE A 54 -2.70 7.07 4.17
CA ILE A 54 -3.00 7.99 3.05
C ILE A 54 -3.90 7.31 2.02
N ILE A 55 -3.60 6.07 1.63
CA ILE A 55 -4.42 5.33 0.66
C ILE A 55 -5.86 5.16 1.17
N LYS A 56 -6.05 4.80 2.45
CA LYS A 56 -7.39 4.63 3.05
C LYS A 56 -8.19 5.93 3.10
N MET A 57 -7.51 7.07 3.23
CA MET A 57 -8.18 8.38 3.15
C MET A 57 -8.66 8.71 1.73
N GLU A 58 -7.95 8.25 0.69
CA GLU A 58 -8.24 8.59 -0.70
C GLU A 58 -9.08 7.56 -1.47
N VAL A 59 -9.14 6.32 -0.99
CA VAL A 59 -9.86 5.22 -1.62
C VAL A 59 -10.88 4.66 -0.60
N PRO A 60 -12.17 5.02 -0.71
CA PRO A 60 -13.20 4.46 0.15
C PRO A 60 -13.35 2.95 -0.12
N ASN A 61 -13.88 2.20 0.85
CA ASN A 61 -14.12 0.74 0.76
C ASN A 61 -12.87 -0.12 0.51
N VAL A 62 -11.71 0.34 0.99
CA VAL A 62 -10.50 -0.50 1.04
C VAL A 62 -10.48 -1.33 2.31
N SER A 63 -10.37 -2.64 2.15
CA SER A 63 -10.06 -3.57 3.24
C SER A 63 -8.55 -3.72 3.40
N GLN A 64 -8.05 -3.80 4.64
CA GLN A 64 -6.63 -3.94 4.93
C GLN A 64 -6.35 -5.24 5.71
N LEU A 65 -5.31 -5.97 5.30
CA LEU A 65 -4.76 -7.11 6.03
C LEU A 65 -3.28 -6.85 6.33
N ASN A 66 -2.86 -7.11 7.57
CA ASN A 66 -1.48 -6.95 8.02
C ASN A 66 -0.87 -8.31 8.39
N SER A 67 0.33 -8.59 7.91
CA SER A 67 1.19 -9.68 8.38
C SER A 67 2.46 -9.11 8.99
N LEU A 68 2.90 -9.65 10.13
CA LEU A 68 3.97 -9.07 10.96
C LEU A 68 5.35 -9.74 10.76
N VAL A 69 5.44 -10.83 9.99
CA VAL A 69 6.71 -11.49 9.67
C VAL A 69 7.44 -10.71 8.58
N ASN A 70 8.08 -9.60 8.97
CA ASN A 70 8.27 -8.43 8.11
C ASN A 70 6.91 -7.83 7.74
N LEU A 71 6.73 -6.52 7.95
CA LEU A 71 5.41 -5.93 7.76
C LEU A 71 4.99 -6.07 6.29
N GLU A 72 3.91 -6.81 6.05
CA GLU A 72 3.20 -6.86 4.78
C GLU A 72 1.80 -6.28 4.98
N VAL A 73 1.49 -5.21 4.27
CA VAL A 73 0.18 -4.55 4.29
C VAL A 73 -0.49 -4.79 2.94
N SER A 74 -1.56 -5.57 2.93
CA SER A 74 -2.40 -5.79 1.75
C SER A 74 -3.64 -4.92 1.82
N LEU A 75 -3.81 -4.02 0.84
CA LEU A 75 -4.96 -3.14 0.66
C LEU A 75 -5.78 -3.66 -0.52
N ILE A 76 -7.00 -4.10 -0.25
CA ILE A 76 -7.90 -4.73 -1.22
C ILE A 76 -9.05 -3.76 -1.47
N PHE A 77 -9.20 -3.33 -2.71
CA PHE A 77 -10.35 -2.54 -3.13
C PHE A 77 -11.41 -3.46 -3.75
N SER A 78 -12.60 -3.44 -3.15
CA SER A 78 -13.80 -4.09 -3.65
C SER A 78 -14.92 -3.05 -3.71
N LYS A 79 -15.58 -2.95 -4.85
CA LYS A 79 -16.72 -2.06 -5.05
C LYS A 79 -18.02 -2.84 -4.96
#